data_AF-X0ULL5-F1
#
_entry.id   AF-X0ULL5-F1
#
_cell.length_a   1.000
_cell.length_b   1.000
_cell.length_c   1.000
_cell.angle_alpha   90.00
_cell.angle_beta   90.00
_cell.angle_gamma   90.00
#
_symmetry.space_group_name_H-M   'P 1'
#
loop_
_entity.id
_entity.type
_entity.pdbx_description
1 polymer ?
#
loop_
_entity_poly.entity_id
_entity_poly.type
_entity_poly.pdbx_seq_one_letter_code
_entity_poly.pdbx_strand_id
1 'polypeptide(L)'
;YDDGFYRLPNRLSHQCFNYEELEGTLRMIVSDKLGAANGHERKALIDQHLAALDGPLACERIVDVLEKVVGEMTGAPDPTRKNRLEGWFKTTKRRVRQRYKSYLPASLKSPEFERHRYPPIEAEEIRTRLSRFQQALGDKTNLHVESIFKNLFRISV
;
A
#
# COMPACT_ATOMS: atom_id res chain seq x y z
N TYR A 1 7.61 -28.17 4.69
CA TYR A 1 7.14 -27.02 3.89
C TYR A 1 8.35 -26.35 3.27
N ASP A 2 8.22 -25.89 2.02
CA ASP A 2 9.36 -25.40 1.24
C ASP A 2 9.78 -24.00 1.72
N ASP A 3 11.06 -23.84 2.07
CA ASP A 3 11.70 -22.57 2.44
C ASP A 3 11.96 -21.71 1.17
N GLY A 4 10.99 -21.67 0.24
CA GLY A 4 11.05 -20.96 -1.04
C GLY A 4 10.53 -19.52 -0.96
N PHE A 5 9.80 -19.08 -1.99
CA PHE A 5 9.36 -17.68 -2.19
C PHE A 5 8.54 -17.07 -1.03
N TYR A 6 7.88 -17.89 -0.20
CA TYR A 6 7.00 -17.47 0.90
C TYR A 6 7.58 -17.77 2.30
N ARG A 7 8.88 -17.54 2.52
CA ARG A 7 9.52 -17.75 3.84
C ARG A 7 8.84 -16.98 4.96
N LEU A 8 8.45 -15.72 4.72
CA LEU A 8 7.95 -14.85 5.78
C LEU A 8 6.56 -15.27 6.31
N PRO A 9 5.52 -15.45 5.46
CA PRO A 9 4.18 -15.79 5.96
C PRO A 9 4.14 -17.16 6.66
N ASN A 10 4.89 -18.14 6.14
CA ASN A 10 4.91 -19.49 6.69
C ASN A 10 5.64 -19.60 8.04
N ARG A 11 6.62 -18.74 8.31
CA ARG A 11 7.36 -18.71 9.58
C ARG A 11 6.65 -17.88 10.66
N LEU A 12 5.78 -16.95 10.27
CA LEU A 12 4.96 -16.16 11.20
C LEU A 12 3.68 -16.87 11.61
N SER A 13 3.21 -17.87 10.85
CA SER A 13 1.99 -18.62 11.13
C SER A 13 2.21 -19.75 12.13
N HIS A 14 1.16 -20.15 12.86
CA HIS A 14 1.16 -21.41 13.60
C HIS A 14 1.05 -22.58 12.60
N GLN A 15 2.02 -23.50 12.62
CA GLN A 15 2.04 -24.63 11.69
C GLN A 15 1.16 -25.76 12.24
N CYS A 16 0.20 -26.20 11.44
CA CYS A 16 -0.67 -27.34 11.72
C CYS A 16 -0.53 -28.34 10.56
N PHE A 17 -0.27 -29.61 10.86
CA PHE A 17 -0.03 -30.64 9.85
C PHE A 17 -1.18 -31.66 9.75
N ASN A 18 -2.19 -31.54 10.60
CA ASN A 18 -3.44 -32.30 10.55
C ASN A 18 -4.63 -31.45 11.04
N TYR A 19 -5.83 -32.02 10.90
CA TYR A 19 -7.08 -31.34 11.23
C TYR A 19 -7.22 -31.10 12.73
N GLU A 20 -6.82 -32.06 13.55
CA GLU A 20 -6.91 -32.00 15.00
C GLU A 20 -6.04 -30.86 15.56
N GLU A 21 -4.82 -30.71 15.05
CA GLU A 21 -3.92 -29.60 15.38
C GLU A 21 -4.50 -28.25 14.94
N LEU A 22 -5.09 -28.19 13.75
CA LEU A 22 -5.72 -26.97 13.23
C LEU A 22 -6.93 -26.56 14.10
N GLU A 23 -7.82 -27.49 14.40
CA GLU A 23 -9.00 -27.25 15.23
C GLU A 23 -8.59 -26.78 16.64
N GLY A 24 -7.63 -27.48 17.25
CA GLY A 24 -7.09 -27.11 18.56
C GLY A 24 -6.48 -25.71 18.57
N THR A 25 -5.68 -25.39 17.55
CA THR A 25 -5.04 -24.07 17.41
C THR A 25 -6.05 -22.95 17.24
N LEU A 26 -7.06 -23.15 16.39
CA LEU A 26 -8.14 -22.17 16.19
C LEU A 26 -8.93 -21.94 17.48
N ARG A 27 -9.27 -23.01 18.23
CA ARG A 27 -9.96 -22.88 19.53
C ARG A 27 -9.13 -22.06 20.52
N MET A 28 -7.81 -22.23 20.55
CA MET A 28 -6.93 -21.44 21.42
C MET A 28 -6.84 -19.97 21.00
N ILE A 29 -6.80 -19.68 19.70
CA ILE A 29 -6.79 -18.30 19.18
C ILE A 29 -8.11 -17.60 19.48
N VAL A 30 -9.25 -18.23 19.17
CA VAL A 30 -10.59 -17.66 19.39
C VAL A 30 -10.89 -17.44 20.87
N SER A 31 -10.24 -18.20 21.77
CA SER A 31 -10.35 -18.04 23.23
C SER A 31 -9.30 -17.11 23.85
N ASP A 32 -8.55 -16.35 23.03
CA ASP A 32 -7.46 -15.45 23.45
C ASP A 32 -6.33 -16.11 24.24
N LYS A 33 -6.24 -17.45 24.22
CA LYS A 33 -5.15 -18.20 24.87
C LYS A 33 -3.87 -18.21 24.03
N LEU A 34 -3.99 -17.95 22.72
CA LEU A 34 -2.88 -17.98 21.78
C LEU A 34 -2.97 -16.77 20.84
N GLY A 35 -2.02 -15.84 20.95
CA GLY A 35 -1.94 -14.67 20.09
C GLY A 35 -1.54 -15.00 18.65
N ALA A 36 -1.90 -14.10 17.72
CA ALA A 36 -1.66 -14.24 16.28
C ALA A 36 -0.18 -14.45 15.90
N ALA A 37 0.76 -14.00 16.74
CA ALA A 37 2.20 -14.16 16.55
C ALA A 37 2.94 -14.41 17.88
N ASN A 38 2.41 -15.28 18.75
CA ASN A 38 3.08 -15.60 20.01
C ASN A 38 4.42 -16.33 19.79
N GLY A 39 5.42 -16.03 20.61
CA GLY A 39 6.74 -16.70 20.60
C GLY A 39 7.90 -15.77 20.21
N HIS A 40 9.03 -15.91 20.91
CA HIS A 40 10.21 -15.05 20.73
C HIS A 40 10.79 -15.10 19.31
N GLU A 41 10.77 -16.26 18.65
CA GLU A 41 11.29 -16.41 17.29
C GLU A 41 10.47 -15.63 16.24
N ARG A 42 9.14 -15.64 16.38
CA ARG A 42 8.25 -14.91 15.46
C ARG A 42 8.34 -13.41 15.69
N LYS A 43 8.49 -12.99 16.96
CA LYS A 43 8.76 -11.59 17.30
C LYS A 43 10.07 -11.11 16.66
N ALA A 44 11.14 -11.90 16.74
CA ALA A 44 12.41 -11.57 16.10
C ALA A 44 12.29 -11.46 14.56
N LEU A 45 11.50 -12.33 13.91
CA LEU A 45 11.21 -12.24 12.48
C LEU A 45 10.39 -10.99 12.13
N ILE A 46 9.41 -10.65 12.95
CA ILE A 46 8.61 -9.43 12.82
C ILE A 46 9.52 -8.21 12.92
N ASP A 47 10.35 -8.11 13.96
CA ASP A 47 11.24 -6.97 14.20
C ASP A 47 12.30 -6.81 13.10
N GLN A 48 12.75 -7.92 12.50
CA GLN A 48 13.68 -7.90 11.37
C GLN A 48 13.06 -7.32 10.08
N HIS A 49 11.77 -7.56 9.85
CA HIS A 49 11.12 -7.29 8.56
C HIS A 49 10.12 -6.13 8.58
N LEU A 50 9.58 -5.78 9.74
CA LEU A 50 8.63 -4.72 9.94
C LEU A 50 9.27 -3.65 10.83
N ALA A 51 9.51 -2.47 10.24
CA ALA A 51 9.94 -1.31 10.99
C ALA A 51 8.75 -0.54 11.54
N ALA A 52 8.93 0.14 12.67
CA ALA A 52 7.96 1.06 13.26
C ALA A 52 6.58 0.42 13.52
N LEU A 53 6.60 -0.75 14.18
CA LEU A 53 5.37 -1.39 14.69
C LEU A 53 4.72 -0.59 15.81
N ASP A 54 5.55 0.15 16.55
CA ASP A 54 5.13 1.12 17.56
C ASP A 54 5.42 2.54 17.07
N GLY A 55 4.51 3.47 17.37
CA GLY A 55 4.64 4.88 17.04
C GLY A 55 3.89 5.30 15.76
N PRO A 56 4.29 6.43 15.14
CA PRO A 56 3.56 7.00 14.02
C PRO A 56 3.54 6.08 12.80
N LEU A 57 2.39 6.03 12.13
CA LEU A 57 2.19 5.24 10.93
C LEU A 57 3.13 5.71 9.82
N ALA A 58 3.44 4.81 8.87
CA ALA A 58 4.25 5.15 7.71
C ALA A 58 3.67 6.35 6.93
N CYS A 59 2.34 6.43 6.82
CA CYS A 59 1.66 7.55 6.17
C CYS A 59 1.90 8.87 6.91
N GLU A 60 1.79 8.89 8.24
CA GLU A 60 2.02 10.09 9.07
C GLU A 60 3.47 10.57 8.90
N ARG A 61 4.44 9.66 8.99
CA ARG A 61 5.85 10.00 8.78
C ARG A 61 6.14 10.57 7.39
N ILE A 62 5.47 10.06 6.35
CA ILE A 62 5.59 10.59 5.00
C ILE A 62 4.99 12.00 4.94
N VAL A 63 3.81 12.21 5.53
CA VAL A 63 3.15 13.51 5.59
C VAL A 63 4.01 14.52 6.35
N ASP A 64 4.56 14.18 7.51
CA ASP A 64 5.47 15.03 8.28
C ASP A 64 6.67 15.51 7.45
N VAL A 65 7.26 14.61 6.65
CA VAL A 65 8.37 14.96 5.75
C VAL A 65 7.89 15.87 4.63
N LEU A 66 6.73 15.58 4.03
CA LEU A 66 6.15 16.41 2.98
C LEU A 66 5.79 17.81 3.50
N GLU A 67 5.25 17.93 4.70
CA GLU A 67 4.93 19.22 5.35
C GLU A 67 6.19 20.04 5.57
N LYS A 68 7.27 19.44 6.07
CA LYS A 68 8.57 20.11 6.20
C LYS A 68 9.09 20.60 4.85
N VAL A 69 9.06 19.74 3.84
CA VAL A 69 9.50 20.08 2.49
C VAL A 69 8.66 21.21 1.89
N VAL A 70 7.34 21.17 2.06
CA VAL A 70 6.44 22.25 1.58
C VAL A 70 6.74 23.55 2.33
N GLY A 71 6.90 23.50 3.66
CA GLY A 71 7.26 24.67 4.47
C GLY A 71 8.57 25.31 3.98
N GLU A 72 9.61 24.51 3.75
CA GLU A 72 10.88 24.97 3.19
C GLU A 72 10.74 25.54 1.76
N MET A 73 9.90 24.92 0.92
CA MET A 73 9.66 25.35 -0.45
C MET A 73 8.90 26.67 -0.55
N THR A 74 7.98 26.98 0.37
CA THR A 74 7.18 28.22 0.33
C THR A 74 8.02 29.49 0.44
N GLY A 75 9.23 29.42 1.01
CA GLY A 75 10.17 30.55 1.11
C GLY A 75 11.35 30.48 0.15
N ALA A 76 11.48 29.42 -0.65
CA ALA A 76 12.64 29.22 -1.51
C ALA A 76 12.56 30.09 -2.78
N PRO A 77 13.68 30.71 -3.22
CA PRO A 77 13.70 31.43 -4.48
C PRO A 77 13.48 30.46 -5.64
N ASP A 78 12.89 31.00 -6.71
CA ASP A 78 12.66 30.27 -7.95
C ASP A 78 13.95 29.59 -8.46
N PRO A 79 13.86 28.34 -8.97
CA PRO A 79 15.04 27.66 -9.48
C PRO A 79 15.64 28.43 -10.65
N THR A 80 16.97 28.49 -10.71
CA THR A 80 17.70 29.16 -11.80
C THR A 80 17.30 28.61 -13.17
N ARG A 81 17.45 29.42 -14.23
CA ARG A 81 17.10 29.01 -15.61
C ARG A 81 17.79 27.71 -16.03
N LYS A 82 19.05 27.50 -15.61
CA LYS A 82 19.80 26.26 -15.84
C LYS A 82 19.13 25.06 -15.17
N ASN A 83 18.75 25.19 -13.89
CA ASN A 83 18.08 24.12 -13.14
C ASN A 83 16.70 23.81 -13.75
N ARG A 84 15.97 24.83 -14.21
CA ARG A 84 14.70 24.64 -14.93
C ARG A 84 14.89 23.86 -16.23
N LEU A 85 15.89 24.21 -17.04
CA LEU A 85 16.20 23.51 -18.29
C LEU A 85 16.63 22.06 -18.02
N GLU A 86 17.46 21.83 -17.00
CA GLU A 86 17.90 20.50 -16.61
C GLU A 86 16.73 19.64 -16.12
N GLY A 87 15.84 20.20 -15.30
CA GLY A 87 14.62 19.54 -14.83
C GLY A 87 13.69 19.18 -15.99
N TRP A 88 13.51 20.10 -16.94
CA TRP A 88 12.75 19.85 -18.17
C TRP A 88 13.38 18.72 -18.98
N PHE A 89 14.70 18.75 -19.21
CA PHE A 89 15.40 17.72 -19.96
C PHE A 89 15.28 16.34 -19.30
N LYS A 90 15.51 16.24 -17.98
CA LYS A 90 15.35 14.99 -17.22
C LYS A 90 13.93 14.43 -17.34
N THR A 91 12.93 15.30 -17.22
CA THR A 91 11.51 14.93 -17.32
C THR A 91 11.14 14.45 -18.73
N THR A 92 11.58 15.18 -19.75
CA THR A 92 11.34 14.84 -21.16
C THR A 92 12.02 13.52 -21.52
N LYS A 93 13.29 13.32 -21.12
CA LYS A 93 14.01 12.05 -21.30
C LYS A 93 13.28 10.89 -20.64
N ARG A 94 12.80 11.05 -19.40
CA ARG A 94 12.01 10.03 -18.70
C ARG A 94 10.72 9.71 -19.46
N ARG A 95 9.99 10.74 -19.92
CA ARG A 95 8.72 10.58 -20.64
C ARG A 95 8.91 9.82 -21.94
N VAL A 96 9.90 10.20 -22.74
CA VAL A 96 10.24 9.48 -23.99
C VAL A 96 10.62 8.04 -23.71
N ARG A 97 11.46 7.78 -22.69
CA ARG A 97 11.85 6.42 -22.30
C ARG A 97 10.64 5.57 -21.87
N GLN A 98 9.75 6.13 -21.06
CA GLN A 98 8.54 5.41 -20.63
C GLN A 98 7.60 5.14 -21.79
N ARG A 99 7.43 6.11 -22.70
CA ARG A 99 6.62 5.97 -23.90
C ARG A 99 7.17 4.89 -24.83
N TYR A 100 8.47 4.89 -25.09
CA TYR A 100 9.13 3.82 -25.84
C TYR A 100 8.90 2.45 -25.18
N LYS A 101 9.15 2.34 -23.87
CA LYS A 101 8.90 1.09 -23.12
C LYS A 101 7.44 0.64 -23.21
N SER A 102 6.47 1.54 -23.30
CA SER A 102 5.05 1.17 -23.39
C SER A 102 4.67 0.47 -24.70
N TYR A 103 5.47 0.65 -25.76
CA TYR A 103 5.26 0.01 -27.06
C TYR A 103 5.97 -1.32 -27.23
N LEU A 104 6.87 -1.69 -26.31
CA LEU A 104 7.55 -2.99 -26.37
C LEU A 104 6.58 -4.13 -26.04
N PRO A 105 6.61 -5.26 -26.77
CA PRO A 105 5.81 -6.42 -26.46
C PRO A 105 6.17 -6.96 -25.06
N ALA A 106 5.17 -7.47 -24.34
CA ALA A 106 5.31 -7.96 -22.95
C ALA A 106 5.89 -6.93 -21.95
N SER A 107 5.82 -5.64 -22.25
CA SER A 107 6.28 -4.60 -21.34
C SER A 107 5.34 -4.44 -20.15
N LEU A 108 5.91 -4.37 -18.94
CA LEU A 108 5.21 -3.99 -17.72
C LEU A 108 4.70 -2.54 -17.72
N LYS A 109 4.99 -1.78 -18.79
CA LYS A 109 4.53 -0.41 -19.04
C LYS A 109 3.55 -0.34 -20.21
N SER A 110 3.11 -1.46 -20.77
CA SER A 110 2.09 -1.45 -21.80
C SER A 110 0.73 -1.06 -21.19
N PRO A 111 -0.13 -0.33 -21.91
CA PRO A 111 -1.47 0.00 -21.43
C PRO A 111 -2.36 -1.22 -21.16
N GLU A 112 -2.06 -2.34 -21.80
CA GLU A 112 -2.75 -3.62 -21.59
C GLU A 112 -2.34 -4.25 -20.26
N PHE A 113 -1.03 -4.34 -19.99
CA PHE A 113 -0.51 -4.86 -18.73
C PHE A 113 -0.98 -4.00 -17.55
N GLU A 114 -0.98 -2.67 -17.71
CA GLU A 114 -1.47 -1.76 -16.68
C GLU A 114 -2.98 -1.93 -16.41
N ARG A 115 -3.79 -2.15 -17.45
CA ARG A 115 -5.24 -2.43 -17.30
C ARG A 115 -5.51 -3.79 -16.66
N HIS A 116 -4.69 -4.79 -16.93
CA HIS A 116 -4.80 -6.09 -16.27
C HIS A 116 -4.43 -6.00 -14.78
N ARG A 117 -3.34 -5.29 -14.45
CA ARG A 117 -2.88 -5.12 -13.06
C ARG A 117 -3.77 -4.18 -12.25
N TYR A 118 -4.30 -3.14 -12.87
CA TYR A 118 -5.14 -2.12 -12.25
C TYR A 118 -6.43 -1.98 -13.06
N PRO A 119 -7.36 -2.94 -12.95
CA PRO A 119 -8.61 -2.89 -13.68
C PRO A 119 -9.39 -1.60 -13.34
N PRO A 120 -10.14 -1.03 -14.30
CA PRO A 120 -11.06 0.06 -14.03
C PRO A 120 -12.02 -0.32 -12.91
N ILE A 121 -12.23 0.59 -11.97
CA ILE A 121 -13.21 0.44 -10.90
C ILE A 121 -14.24 1.55 -11.04
N GLU A 122 -15.50 1.25 -10.79
CA GLU A 122 -16.56 2.25 -10.80
C GLU A 122 -16.68 2.95 -9.45
N ALA A 123 -17.09 4.23 -9.45
CA ALA A 123 -17.25 4.99 -8.22
C ALA A 123 -18.26 4.35 -7.25
N GLU A 124 -19.28 3.66 -7.78
CA GLU A 124 -20.28 2.98 -6.98
C GLU A 124 -19.73 1.75 -6.24
N GLU A 125 -18.77 1.06 -6.85
CA GLU A 125 -18.07 -0.04 -6.18
C GLU A 125 -17.23 0.49 -5.01
N ILE A 126 -16.57 1.64 -5.18
CA ILE A 126 -15.85 2.30 -4.11
C ILE A 126 -16.80 2.72 -2.98
N ARG A 127 -17.98 3.27 -3.30
CA ARG A 127 -19.01 3.61 -2.30
C ARG A 127 -19.47 2.40 -1.52
N THR A 128 -19.72 1.28 -2.22
CA THR A 128 -20.12 0.02 -1.59
C THR A 128 -19.03 -0.52 -0.65
N ARG A 129 -17.76 -0.36 -1.01
CA ARG A 129 -16.64 -0.75 -0.13
C ARG A 129 -16.55 0.16 1.08
N LEU A 130 -16.68 1.48 0.89
CA LEU A 130 -16.68 2.45 1.99
C LEU A 130 -17.83 2.20 2.96
N SER A 131 -19.05 1.93 2.48
CA SER A 131 -20.19 1.68 3.35
C SER A 131 -19.99 0.46 4.26
N ARG A 132 -19.31 -0.59 3.79
CA ARG A 132 -18.92 -1.75 4.62
C ARG A 132 -17.95 -1.35 5.73
N PHE A 133 -16.96 -0.50 5.44
CA PHE A 133 -16.05 0.01 6.46
C PHE A 133 -16.77 0.90 7.47
N GLN A 134 -17.64 1.79 7.00
CA GLN A 134 -18.44 2.65 7.87
C GLN A 134 -19.34 1.84 8.81
N GLN A 135 -19.99 0.80 8.29
CA GLN A 135 -20.78 -0.12 9.10
C GLN A 135 -19.93 -0.84 10.15
N ALA A 136 -18.75 -1.35 9.77
CA ALA A 136 -17.85 -2.05 10.69
C ALA A 136 -17.28 -1.13 11.78
N LEU A 137 -17.06 0.15 11.47
CA LEU A 137 -16.51 1.15 12.39
C LEU A 137 -17.59 1.91 13.18
N GLY A 138 -18.88 1.73 12.84
CA GLY A 138 -19.97 2.54 13.40
C GLY A 138 -19.95 4.00 12.95
N ASP A 139 -19.24 4.32 11.87
CA ASP A 139 -19.16 5.67 11.30
C ASP A 139 -20.43 5.98 10.48
N LYS A 140 -21.01 7.14 10.71
CA LYS A 140 -22.24 7.63 10.05
C LYS A 140 -22.00 8.85 9.16
N THR A 141 -20.74 9.22 8.97
CA THR A 141 -20.36 10.35 8.12
C THR A 141 -20.87 10.13 6.70
N ASN A 142 -21.50 11.14 6.08
CA ASN A 142 -21.98 10.97 4.72
C ASN A 142 -20.82 11.17 3.74
N LEU A 143 -20.18 10.10 3.30
CA LEU A 143 -19.03 10.18 2.39
C LEU A 143 -19.49 10.24 0.94
N HIS A 144 -19.08 11.29 0.24
CA HIS A 144 -19.29 11.44 -1.19
C HIS A 144 -18.06 10.95 -1.97
N VAL A 145 -18.32 10.14 -3.00
CA VAL A 145 -17.27 9.61 -3.89
C VAL A 145 -17.50 10.12 -5.30
N GLU A 146 -16.48 10.79 -5.84
CA GLU A 146 -16.44 11.30 -7.21
C GLU A 146 -15.26 10.63 -7.96
N SER A 147 -15.49 10.19 -9.19
CA SER A 147 -14.40 9.70 -10.05
C SER A 147 -13.71 10.88 -10.74
N ILE A 148 -12.43 11.10 -10.42
CA ILE A 148 -11.60 12.13 -11.06
C ILE A 148 -11.01 11.57 -12.35
N PHE A 149 -10.57 10.31 -12.32
CA PHE A 149 -9.97 9.59 -13.43
C PHE A 149 -10.20 8.09 -13.20
N LYS A 150 -10.10 7.26 -14.25
CA LYS A 150 -10.37 5.80 -14.24
C LYS A 150 -10.29 5.09 -12.86
N ASN A 151 -9.15 5.19 -12.18
CA ASN A 151 -8.89 4.53 -10.88
C ASN A 151 -8.57 5.53 -9.75
N LEU A 152 -8.84 6.83 -9.94
CA LEU A 152 -8.58 7.90 -9.00
C LEU A 152 -9.89 8.55 -8.58
N PHE A 153 -10.17 8.48 -7.28
CA PHE A 153 -11.42 8.96 -6.71
C PHE A 153 -11.14 10.05 -5.68
N ARG A 154 -12.02 11.05 -5.65
CA ARG A 154 -12.10 12.02 -4.57
C ARG A 154 -13.11 11.49 -3.55
N ILE A 155 -12.72 11.51 -2.28
CA ILE A 155 -13.61 11.28 -1.16
C ILE A 155 -13.75 12.59 -0.41
N SER A 156 -14.98 13.04 -0.19
CA SER A 156 -15.30 14.22 0.59
C SER A 156 -16.39 13.90 1.60
N VAL A 157 -16.45 14.70 2.66
CA VAL A 157 -17.54 14.72 3.64
C VAL A 157 -18.57 15.77 3.22
#